data_AF-A0A960IPH4-F1
#
_entry.id   AF-A0A960IPH4-F1
#
_cell.length_a   1.000
_cell.length_b   1.000
_cell.length_c   1.000
_cell.angle_alpha   90.00
_cell.angle_beta   90.00
_cell.angle_gamma   90.00
#
_symmetry.space_group_name_H-M   'P 1'
#
loop_
_entity.id
_entity.type
_entity.pdbx_description
1 polymer ?
#
loop_
_entity_poly.entity_id
_entity_poly.type
_entity_poly.pdbx_seq_one_letter_code
_entity_poly.pdbx_strand_id
1 'polypeptide(L)'
;MTRPALRRGRGRASAEGGWTLVEVLLLIALLGIIATILVPVFVQILERAKVRRAIADMRLIEFEVNQFKDLDEHFPMSLDELPPRPRIDPWGRPYVYFVFEGAGWRGRARKDRFLVPINTFYDLYSLGPDGDSRAPLQNPVSLDDVVRANDGQFYGLGRDF
;
A
#
# COMPACT_ATOMS: atom_id res chain seq x y z
N MET A 1 49.06 -44.92 -57.32
CA MET A 1 48.97 -44.54 -55.88
C MET A 1 48.09 -43.29 -55.78
N THR A 2 47.07 -43.37 -54.93
CA THR A 2 45.87 -42.52 -54.82
C THR A 2 46.11 -41.24 -54.01
N ARG A 3 45.42 -40.16 -54.40
CA ARG A 3 45.45 -38.80 -53.81
C ARG A 3 44.98 -38.78 -52.34
N PRO A 4 45.26 -37.68 -51.61
CA PRO A 4 44.10 -36.83 -51.30
C PRO A 4 44.33 -35.35 -51.60
N ALA A 5 43.30 -34.74 -52.18
CA ALA A 5 43.15 -33.31 -52.34
C ALA A 5 42.72 -32.68 -51.02
N LEU A 6 43.41 -31.61 -50.61
CA LEU A 6 43.06 -30.78 -49.46
C LEU A 6 41.71 -30.09 -49.70
N ARG A 7 40.66 -30.60 -49.07
CA ARG A 7 39.34 -29.96 -49.02
C ARG A 7 39.40 -28.79 -48.03
N ARG A 8 39.62 -27.59 -48.53
CA ARG A 8 39.45 -26.34 -47.76
C ARG A 8 37.98 -26.26 -47.33
N GLY A 9 37.73 -26.44 -46.03
CA GLY A 9 36.45 -26.11 -45.42
C GLY A 9 36.19 -24.62 -45.59
N ARG A 10 35.21 -24.26 -46.43
CA ARG A 10 34.64 -22.91 -46.45
C ARG A 10 33.96 -22.70 -45.10
N GLY A 11 34.57 -21.90 -44.23
CA GLY A 11 33.87 -21.34 -43.08
C GLY A 11 32.64 -20.61 -43.60
N ARG A 12 31.45 -21.04 -43.16
CA ARG A 12 30.25 -20.24 -43.32
C ARG A 12 30.50 -18.97 -42.53
N ALA A 13 30.70 -17.86 -43.22
CA ALA A 13 30.62 -16.56 -42.60
C ALA A 13 29.23 -16.50 -41.95
N SER A 14 29.19 -16.44 -40.63
CA SER A 14 27.96 -16.12 -39.90
C SER A 14 27.53 -14.77 -40.44
N ALA A 15 26.41 -14.74 -41.17
CA ALA A 15 25.79 -13.50 -41.55
C ALA A 15 25.29 -12.87 -40.26
N GLU A 16 26.08 -11.96 -39.69
CA GLU A 16 25.63 -11.10 -38.61
C GLU A 16 24.54 -10.19 -39.21
N GLY A 17 23.28 -10.60 -39.00
CA GLY A 17 22.12 -9.84 -39.43
C GLY A 17 21.97 -8.59 -38.56
N GLY A 18 22.10 -7.42 -39.17
CA GLY A 18 21.70 -6.16 -38.55
C GLY A 18 20.17 -6.06 -38.47
N TRP A 19 19.66 -5.43 -37.41
CA TRP A 19 18.24 -5.17 -37.24
C TRP A 19 17.75 -4.16 -38.28
N THR A 20 16.58 -4.41 -38.87
CA THR A 20 15.99 -3.45 -39.81
C THR A 20 15.27 -2.33 -39.05
N LEU A 21 15.18 -1.15 -39.65
CA LEU A 21 14.42 -0.03 -39.06
C LEU A 21 12.96 -0.43 -38.81
N VAL A 22 12.37 -1.19 -39.74
CA VAL A 22 10.98 -1.66 -39.63
C VAL A 22 10.80 -2.59 -38.42
N GLU A 23 11.78 -3.45 -38.14
CA GLU A 23 11.73 -4.38 -37.01
C GLU A 23 11.78 -3.66 -35.66
N VAL A 24 12.63 -2.64 -35.53
CA VAL A 24 12.67 -1.78 -34.34
C VAL A 24 11.35 -1.01 -34.16
N LEU A 25 10.78 -0.49 -35.26
CA LEU A 25 9.50 0.22 -35.21
C LEU A 25 8.34 -0.70 -34.79
N LEU A 26 8.26 -1.91 -35.33
CA LEU A 26 7.26 -2.90 -34.94
C LEU A 26 7.43 -3.35 -33.48
N LEU A 27 8.67 -3.51 -33.01
CA LEU A 27 8.96 -3.87 -31.62
C LEU A 27 8.49 -2.78 -30.65
N ILE A 28 8.82 -1.51 -30.93
CA ILE A 28 8.40 -0.39 -30.08
C ILE A 28 6.87 -0.26 -30.10
N ALA A 29 6.23 -0.44 -31.25
CA ALA A 29 4.77 -0.43 -31.34
C ALA A 29 4.14 -1.53 -30.47
N LEU A 30 4.68 -2.76 -30.51
CA LEU A 30 4.22 -3.87 -29.67
C LEU A 30 4.44 -3.60 -28.17
N LEU A 31 5.62 -3.09 -27.80
CA LEU A 31 5.94 -2.73 -26.41
C LEU A 31 4.99 -1.63 -25.89
N GLY A 32 4.64 -0.65 -26.73
CA GLY A 32 3.69 0.40 -26.39
C GLY A 32 2.28 -0.14 -26.09
N ILE A 33 1.81 -1.10 -26.89
CA ILE A 33 0.52 -1.76 -26.66
C ILE A 33 0.53 -2.52 -25.32
N ILE A 34 1.59 -3.29 -25.05
CA ILE A 34 1.73 -4.04 -23.79
C ILE A 34 1.78 -3.09 -22.59
N ALA A 35 2.62 -2.04 -22.68
CA ALA A 35 2.79 -1.09 -21.59
C ALA A 35 1.49 -0.37 -21.21
N THR A 36 0.66 -0.04 -22.21
CA THR A 36 -0.64 0.61 -22.01
C THR A 36 -1.57 -0.22 -21.10
N ILE A 37 -1.54 -1.55 -21.23
CA ILE A 37 -2.35 -2.45 -20.40
C ILE A 37 -1.66 -2.71 -19.06
N LEU A 38 -0.33 -2.89 -19.07
CA LEU A 38 0.41 -3.36 -17.90
C LEU A 38 0.56 -2.30 -16.81
N VAL A 39 0.82 -1.05 -17.17
CA VAL A 39 1.05 0.05 -16.21
C VAL A 39 -0.13 0.26 -15.25
N PRO A 40 -1.39 0.43 -15.69
CA PRO A 40 -2.51 0.64 -14.76
C PRO A 40 -2.76 -0.57 -13.85
N VAL A 41 -2.57 -1.79 -14.37
CA VAL A 41 -2.70 -3.03 -13.57
C VAL A 41 -1.64 -3.07 -12.47
N PHE A 42 -0.39 -2.74 -12.81
CA PHE A 42 0.70 -2.73 -11.84
C PHE A 42 0.48 -1.70 -10.72
N VAL A 43 0.03 -0.49 -11.06
CA VAL A 43 -0.30 0.56 -10.07
C VAL A 43 -1.39 0.07 -9.11
N GLN A 44 -2.45 -0.57 -9.60
CA GLN A 44 -3.51 -1.11 -8.73
C GLN A 44 -3.00 -2.22 -7.80
N ILE A 45 -2.10 -3.09 -8.27
CA ILE A 45 -1.50 -4.14 -7.45
C ILE A 45 -0.66 -3.53 -6.33
N LEU A 46 0.15 -2.52 -6.64
CA LEU A 46 0.96 -1.79 -5.67
C LEU A 46 0.09 -1.13 -4.61
N GLU A 47 -0.97 -0.41 -4.99
CA GLU A 47 -1.86 0.24 -4.02
C GLU A 47 -2.57 -0.78 -3.12
N ARG A 48 -3.03 -1.92 -3.65
CA ARG A 48 -3.58 -3.01 -2.82
C ARG A 48 -2.54 -3.63 -1.88
N ALA A 49 -1.27 -3.68 -2.28
CA ALA A 49 -0.19 -4.15 -1.42
C ALA A 49 0.09 -3.16 -0.29
N LYS A 50 0.10 -1.84 -0.58
CA LYS A 50 0.20 -0.78 0.42
C LYS A 50 -0.93 -0.85 1.44
N VAL A 51 -2.19 -0.94 1.01
CA VAL A 51 -3.33 -1.08 1.93
C VAL A 51 -3.17 -2.30 2.84
N ARG A 52 -2.78 -3.47 2.29
CA ARG A 52 -2.54 -4.68 3.09
C ARG A 52 -1.40 -4.52 4.09
N ARG A 53 -0.33 -3.85 3.71
CA ARG A 53 0.77 -3.51 4.62
C ARG A 53 0.29 -2.60 5.74
N ALA A 54 -0.48 -1.56 5.40
CA ALA A 54 -1.01 -0.63 6.39
C ALA A 54 -1.90 -1.34 7.42
N ILE A 55 -2.73 -2.28 6.98
CA ILE A 55 -3.55 -3.12 7.86
C ILE A 55 -2.68 -3.98 8.79
N ALA A 56 -1.60 -4.59 8.27
CA ALA A 56 -0.70 -5.41 9.08
C ALA A 56 0.01 -4.57 10.16
N ASP A 57 0.51 -3.38 9.77
CA ASP A 57 1.16 -2.44 10.68
C ASP A 57 0.17 -1.97 11.76
N MET A 58 -1.07 -1.62 11.39
CA MET A 58 -2.10 -1.22 12.36
C MET A 58 -2.45 -2.33 13.36
N ARG A 59 -2.49 -3.59 12.94
CA ARG A 59 -2.71 -4.72 13.87
C ARG A 59 -1.57 -4.88 14.86
N LEU A 60 -0.34 -4.65 14.42
CA LEU A 60 0.82 -4.64 15.31
C LEU A 60 0.73 -3.49 16.32
N ILE A 61 0.33 -2.29 15.87
CA ILE A 61 0.12 -1.14 16.75
C ILE A 61 -1.00 -1.44 17.76
N GLU A 62 -2.14 -1.99 17.33
CA GLU A 62 -3.22 -2.38 18.24
C GLU A 62 -2.73 -3.37 19.30
N PHE A 63 -1.93 -4.37 18.91
CA PHE A 63 -1.36 -5.32 19.86
C PHE A 63 -0.52 -4.62 20.93
N GLU A 64 0.35 -3.68 20.53
CA GLU A 64 1.16 -2.88 21.47
C GLU A 64 0.29 -1.98 22.38
N VAL A 65 -0.75 -1.35 21.82
CA VAL A 65 -1.72 -0.54 22.58
C VAL A 65 -2.44 -1.37 23.63
N ASN A 66 -2.88 -2.57 23.27
CA ASN A 66 -3.56 -3.47 24.21
C ASN A 66 -2.60 -3.98 25.29
N GLN A 67 -1.38 -4.34 24.93
CA GLN A 67 -0.36 -4.73 25.91
C GLN A 67 -0.06 -3.61 26.90
N PHE A 68 0.04 -2.36 26.43
CA PHE A 68 0.22 -1.20 27.28
C PHE A 68 -0.96 -1.04 28.25
N LYS A 69 -2.19 -1.11 27.74
CA LYS A 69 -3.39 -1.05 28.57
C LYS A 69 -3.43 -2.13 29.65
N ASP A 70 -3.04 -3.35 29.33
CA ASP A 70 -3.05 -4.46 30.29
C ASP A 70 -2.05 -4.23 31.45
N LEU A 71 -1.02 -3.42 31.24
CA LEU A 71 0.00 -3.09 32.25
C LEU A 71 -0.34 -1.82 33.06
N ASP A 72 -0.83 -0.78 32.40
CA ASP A 72 -1.01 0.57 32.98
C ASP A 72 -2.49 0.92 33.27
N GLU A 73 -3.42 0.00 33.00
CA GLU A 73 -4.88 0.12 33.18
C GLU A 73 -5.56 1.25 32.37
N HIS A 74 -4.81 2.00 31.57
CA HIS A 74 -5.31 3.03 30.66
C HIS A 74 -4.73 2.87 29.25
N PHE A 75 -5.36 3.49 28.26
CA PHE A 75 -4.80 3.53 26.90
C PHE A 75 -3.65 4.55 26.83
N PRO A 76 -2.63 4.34 25.98
CA PRO A 76 -1.55 5.32 25.79
C PRO A 76 -2.14 6.65 25.27
N MET A 77 -1.64 7.79 25.71
CA MET A 77 -2.14 9.09 25.22
C MET A 77 -1.61 9.42 23.82
N SER A 78 -0.46 8.84 23.47
CA SER A 78 0.14 8.92 22.14
C SER A 78 0.89 7.64 21.79
N LEU A 79 1.16 7.42 20.49
CA LEU A 79 1.96 6.28 20.05
C LEU A 79 3.45 6.37 20.44
N ASP A 80 3.89 7.50 20.99
CA ASP A 80 5.27 7.70 21.46
C ASP A 80 5.52 7.04 22.83
N GLU A 81 4.45 6.70 23.57
CA GLU A 81 4.53 5.94 24.83
C GLU A 81 4.75 4.44 24.61
N LEU A 82 4.49 3.96 23.40
CA LEU A 82 4.70 2.57 23.01
C LEU A 82 6.16 2.33 22.63
N PRO A 83 6.62 1.05 22.55
CA PRO A 83 7.98 0.73 22.14
C PRO A 83 8.40 1.46 20.86
N PRO A 84 9.60 2.07 20.81
CA PRO A 84 9.99 2.95 19.72
C PRO A 84 10.14 2.17 18.41
N ARG A 85 9.29 2.50 17.44
CA ARG A 85 9.29 1.93 16.08
C ARG A 85 8.90 3.00 15.08
N PRO A 86 9.35 2.92 13.81
CA PRO A 86 8.83 3.78 12.77
C PRO A 86 7.33 3.50 12.56
N ARG A 87 6.49 4.47 12.93
CA ARG A 87 5.03 4.39 12.74
C ARG A 87 4.61 5.16 11.49
N ILE A 88 5.28 4.84 10.38
CA ILE A 88 5.07 5.47 9.09
C ILE A 88 4.35 4.49 8.18
N ASP A 89 3.23 4.92 7.62
CA ASP A 89 2.42 4.16 6.70
C ASP A 89 3.11 3.98 5.33
N PRO A 90 2.57 3.12 4.44
CA PRO A 90 3.18 2.84 3.14
C PRO A 90 3.20 4.02 2.16
N TRP A 91 2.53 5.13 2.47
CA TRP A 91 2.55 6.37 1.71
C TRP A 91 3.48 7.42 2.33
N GLY A 92 4.19 7.08 3.41
CA GLY A 92 5.21 7.93 4.02
C GLY A 92 4.67 8.86 5.10
N ARG A 93 3.47 8.63 5.62
CA ARG A 93 2.82 9.48 6.63
C ARG A 93 2.76 8.78 7.98
N PRO A 94 2.77 9.50 9.11
CA PRO A 94 2.57 8.87 10.41
C PRO A 94 1.16 8.29 10.53
N TYR A 95 1.03 7.14 11.19
CA TYR A 95 -0.28 6.64 11.61
C TYR A 95 -0.95 7.63 12.56
N VAL A 96 -2.26 7.82 12.40
CA VAL A 96 -3.04 8.65 13.29
C VAL A 96 -3.64 7.76 14.37
N TYR A 97 -3.35 8.12 15.62
CA TYR A 97 -3.92 7.51 16.80
C TYR A 97 -4.59 8.60 17.64
N PHE A 98 -5.82 8.36 18.05
CA PHE A 98 -6.56 9.31 18.88
C PHE A 98 -7.38 8.57 19.93
N VAL A 99 -6.96 8.67 21.19
CA VAL A 99 -7.68 8.13 22.35
C VAL A 99 -8.83 9.07 22.76
N PHE A 100 -9.98 8.49 23.12
CA PHE A 100 -11.17 9.25 23.52
C PHE A 100 -11.20 9.52 25.03
N GLU A 101 -10.39 8.79 25.80
CA GLU A 101 -10.21 9.01 27.22
C GLU A 101 -9.70 10.44 27.48
N GLY A 102 -10.32 11.13 28.45
CA GLY A 102 -10.05 12.53 28.77
C GLY A 102 -10.59 13.54 27.76
N ALA A 103 -10.18 13.45 26.48
CA ALA A 103 -10.54 14.42 25.44
C ALA A 103 -12.00 14.29 24.95
N GLY A 104 -12.61 13.12 25.14
CA GLY A 104 -13.90 12.76 24.55
C GLY A 104 -13.83 12.53 23.04
N TRP A 105 -14.89 11.97 22.48
CA TRP A 105 -14.97 11.64 21.04
C TRP A 105 -15.47 12.80 20.16
N ARG A 106 -16.07 13.84 20.76
CA ARG A 106 -16.80 14.88 20.02
C ARG A 106 -15.87 15.72 19.14
N GLY A 107 -16.22 15.81 17.86
CA GLY A 107 -15.52 16.65 16.88
C GLY A 107 -14.20 16.08 16.35
N ARG A 108 -13.71 14.97 16.91
CA ARG A 108 -12.41 14.38 16.54
C ARG A 108 -12.50 12.91 16.13
N ALA A 109 -13.34 12.12 16.80
CA ALA A 109 -13.47 10.71 16.50
C ALA A 109 -13.97 10.48 15.07
N ARG A 110 -13.47 9.41 14.46
CA ARG A 110 -13.94 8.89 13.18
C ARG A 110 -15.38 8.40 13.33
N LYS A 111 -16.20 8.68 12.32
CA LYS A 111 -17.66 8.49 12.40
C LYS A 111 -18.23 7.76 11.20
N ASP A 112 -19.29 7.02 11.45
CA ASP A 112 -20.11 6.40 10.44
C ASP A 112 -21.07 7.40 9.76
N ARG A 113 -21.93 6.86 8.89
CA ARG A 113 -22.93 7.62 8.13
C ARG A 113 -23.98 8.31 9.00
N PHE A 114 -24.14 7.85 10.23
CA PHE A 114 -25.07 8.39 11.22
C PHE A 114 -24.36 9.33 12.20
N LEU A 115 -23.10 9.68 11.93
CA LEU A 115 -22.24 10.54 12.75
C LEU A 115 -21.93 9.96 14.14
N VAL A 116 -22.04 8.64 14.27
CA VAL A 116 -21.70 7.88 15.47
C VAL A 116 -20.24 7.45 15.39
N PRO A 117 -19.45 7.56 16.48
CA PRO A 117 -18.08 7.05 16.51
C PRO A 117 -18.01 5.57 16.08
N ILE A 118 -17.03 5.24 15.23
CA ILE A 118 -16.85 3.87 14.71
C ILE A 118 -16.08 2.95 15.67
N ASN A 119 -15.52 3.53 16.73
CA ASN A 119 -14.80 2.83 17.80
C ASN A 119 -15.31 3.32 19.16
N THR A 120 -15.01 2.57 20.21
CA THR A 120 -15.40 2.89 21.59
C THR A 120 -14.34 3.69 22.34
N PHE A 121 -13.06 3.35 22.15
CA PHE A 121 -11.98 3.87 23.01
C PHE A 121 -10.96 4.75 22.29
N TYR A 122 -10.58 4.38 21.07
CA TYR A 122 -9.60 5.12 20.29
C TYR A 122 -9.79 4.85 18.80
N ASP A 123 -9.32 5.81 18.00
CA ASP A 123 -9.14 5.63 16.57
C ASP A 123 -7.69 5.30 16.23
N LEU A 124 -7.52 4.43 15.25
CA LEU A 124 -6.24 4.11 14.64
C LEU A 124 -6.44 3.99 13.13
N TYR A 125 -5.74 4.81 12.36
CA TYR A 125 -5.88 4.83 10.90
C TYR A 125 -4.65 5.40 10.20
N SER A 126 -4.54 5.13 8.90
CA SER A 126 -3.64 5.80 7.96
C SER A 126 -4.45 6.74 7.07
N LEU A 127 -3.86 7.88 6.72
CA LEU A 127 -4.45 8.91 5.86
C LEU A 127 -4.49 8.53 4.37
N GLY A 128 -4.18 7.27 4.04
CA GLY A 128 -4.17 6.80 2.66
C GLY A 128 -3.14 7.50 1.77
N PRO A 129 -3.30 7.43 0.44
CA PRO A 129 -2.48 8.12 -0.55
C PRO A 129 -2.63 9.65 -0.60
N ASP A 130 -3.81 10.23 -0.37
CA ASP A 130 -4.02 11.67 -0.55
C ASP A 130 -3.58 12.52 0.64
N GLY A 131 -3.66 11.97 1.86
CA GLY A 131 -3.18 12.60 3.09
C GLY A 131 -4.20 13.52 3.73
N ASP A 132 -5.36 13.63 3.12
CA ASP A 132 -6.46 14.43 3.59
C ASP A 132 -7.45 13.51 4.29
N SER A 133 -8.12 14.02 5.32
CA SER A 133 -9.04 13.18 6.08
C SER A 133 -10.05 14.00 6.85
N ARG A 134 -11.27 13.50 6.96
CA ARG A 134 -12.39 14.11 7.71
C ARG A 134 -13.05 13.07 8.59
N ALA A 135 -13.36 13.44 9.83
CA ALA A 135 -13.93 12.53 10.82
C ALA A 135 -15.04 11.59 10.28
N PRO A 136 -16.08 12.06 9.56
CA PRO A 136 -17.03 11.16 8.91
C PRO A 136 -16.39 10.39 7.75
N LEU A 137 -16.44 9.05 7.81
CA LEU A 137 -15.86 8.17 6.78
C LEU A 137 -16.49 8.35 5.40
N GLN A 138 -17.75 8.81 5.33
CA GLN A 138 -18.48 9.02 4.09
C GLN A 138 -18.05 10.29 3.35
N ASN A 139 -17.17 11.10 3.96
CA ASN A 139 -16.58 12.22 3.25
C ASN A 139 -15.71 11.69 2.09
N PRO A 140 -15.81 12.24 0.86
CA PRO A 140 -15.05 11.74 -0.28
C PRO A 140 -13.53 11.65 -0.07
N VAL A 141 -12.94 12.55 0.72
CA VAL A 141 -11.50 12.57 1.04
C VAL A 141 -11.11 11.56 2.13
N SER A 142 -12.08 10.89 2.74
CA SER A 142 -11.85 9.88 3.78
C SER A 142 -12.02 8.45 3.25
N LEU A 143 -12.33 8.30 1.96
CA LEU A 143 -12.69 7.03 1.35
C LEU A 143 -11.47 6.13 1.08
N ASP A 144 -10.30 6.73 0.94
CA ASP A 144 -9.00 6.07 0.72
C ASP A 144 -8.20 5.86 2.02
N ASP A 145 -8.63 6.46 3.14
CA ASP A 145 -8.11 6.18 4.47
C ASP A 145 -8.16 4.67 4.77
N VAL A 146 -7.13 4.13 5.43
CA VAL A 146 -7.16 2.76 5.96
C VAL A 146 -7.49 2.83 7.44
N VAL A 147 -8.64 2.31 7.85
CA VAL A 147 -9.19 2.50 9.19
C VAL A 147 -9.35 1.21 9.96
N ARG A 148 -9.11 1.28 11.27
CA ARG A 148 -9.58 0.31 12.26
C ARG A 148 -10.98 0.74 12.71
N ALA A 149 -11.95 -0.16 12.67
CA ALA A 149 -13.32 0.12 13.08
C ALA A 149 -13.95 -1.05 13.83
N ASN A 150 -15.10 -0.79 14.48
CA ASN A 150 -15.81 -1.75 15.33
C ASN A 150 -14.88 -2.39 16.37
N ASP A 151 -14.06 -1.55 17.02
CA ASP A 151 -13.12 -1.97 18.05
C ASP A 151 -12.18 -3.11 17.61
N GLY A 152 -11.73 -3.06 16.36
CA GLY A 152 -10.73 -4.01 15.81
C GLY A 152 -11.35 -5.18 15.05
N GLN A 153 -12.68 -5.24 14.93
CA GLN A 153 -13.34 -6.26 14.08
C GLN A 153 -13.19 -5.96 12.58
N PHE A 154 -12.95 -4.70 12.21
CA PHE A 154 -12.76 -4.29 10.82
C PHE A 154 -11.42 -3.57 10.62
N TYR A 155 -10.79 -3.91 9.50
CA TYR A 155 -9.59 -3.27 8.97
C TYR A 155 -9.73 -3.16 7.45
N GLY A 156 -9.77 -1.95 6.91
CA GLY A 156 -10.00 -1.75 5.49
C GLY A 156 -10.04 -0.29 5.09
N LEU A 157 -10.39 -0.04 3.84
CA LEU A 157 -10.55 1.32 3.33
C LEU A 157 -11.82 1.96 3.90
N GLY A 158 -11.83 3.27 4.08
CA GLY A 158 -12.98 4.03 4.57
C GLY A 158 -14.22 3.83 3.70
N ARG A 159 -14.07 3.61 2.39
CA ARG A 159 -15.18 3.29 1.47
C ARG A 159 -15.79 1.90 1.64
N ASP A 160 -15.07 0.97 2.27
CA ASP A 160 -15.49 -0.42 2.45
C ASP A 160 -16.21 -0.65 3.80
N PHE A 161 -16.37 0.43 4.60
CA PHE A 161 -17.04 0.43 5.91
C PHE A 161 -18.41 1.14 5.84
#